data_AF-A0A1C1CTX5-F1
#
_entry.id   AF-A0A1C1CTX5-F1
#
_cell.length_a   1.000
_cell.length_b   1.000
_cell.length_c   1.000
_cell.angle_alpha   90.00
_cell.angle_beta   90.00
_cell.angle_gamma   90.00
#
_symmetry.space_group_name_H-M   'P 1'
#
loop_
_entity.id
_entity.type
_entity.pdbx_description
1 polymer ?
#
loop_
_entity_poly.entity_id
_entity_poly.type
_entity_poly.pdbx_seq_one_letter_code
_entity_poly.pdbx_strand_id
1 'polypeptide(L)'
;MVVMLWRHLSTLIANQPRAALVKGSALILLFLIIVSTVTVVKYSASNVLTTTSTIPTAEYAVINSNFADPCLLSVDGMFYAFATRPDPSLHVQVASAKDISDWTLHEGYDALPILPRWALQEGDAAVWAPQVVQRPDGSFVLYFSASWNADSRFHCVGAATSPNVTGPYTPAEEPLTCPFSQGGAIDPTFIHDPRKNMSFVVYKNDGNAIGAGGACGNGNWPNTPTSFQFNIVDNEDYTTRIGNDTWTPVGNASWVLFSDRSDGPNIESPQIFYRGDAMGRFAAAGDDSAYHLIYNAGCYADESYRIEHIVCRATQLNAVSTHWTTHDPTYVPFFRDCNFGAMKPETYTSWGQSFLGLKDSIDNHYDLLLKSGTFRQPDGSAVELYAPGGPAVTQDGAYMAFHADISRDWYEGKVCSGCRIRAMFIAELEYGNKGTGLKVKRLIKAI
;
A
#
# COMPACT_ATOMS: atom_id res chain seq x y z
N MET A 1 -42.51 -28.28 38.46
CA MET A 1 -41.10 -28.57 38.79
C MET A 1 -40.47 -27.56 39.75
N VAL A 2 -40.64 -26.24 39.54
CA VAL A 2 -40.02 -25.20 40.37
C VAL A 2 -40.48 -25.21 41.84
N VAL A 3 -41.75 -25.53 42.11
CA VAL A 3 -42.30 -25.57 43.48
C VAL A 3 -41.80 -26.76 44.30
N MET A 4 -41.38 -27.86 43.65
CA MET A 4 -40.82 -29.03 44.35
C MET A 4 -39.36 -28.81 44.78
N LEU A 5 -38.56 -28.09 43.99
CA LEU A 5 -37.17 -27.79 44.36
C LEU A 5 -37.08 -26.96 45.64
N TRP A 6 -38.04 -26.08 45.90
CA TRP A 6 -38.02 -25.21 47.08
C TRP A 6 -38.35 -25.95 48.39
N ARG A 7 -39.17 -27.01 48.32
CA ARG A 7 -39.44 -27.86 49.49
C ARG A 7 -38.25 -28.74 49.88
N HIS A 8 -37.38 -29.13 48.94
CA HIS A 8 -36.19 -29.90 49.28
C HIS A 8 -35.03 -29.04 49.81
N LEU A 9 -34.89 -27.79 49.36
CA LEU A 9 -33.84 -26.91 49.92
C LEU A 9 -34.13 -26.49 51.37
N SER A 10 -35.40 -26.37 51.75
CA SER A 10 -35.79 -25.94 53.09
C SER A 10 -35.54 -27.01 54.17
N THR A 11 -35.58 -28.29 53.84
CA THR A 11 -35.24 -29.36 54.78
C THR A 11 -33.74 -29.55 54.99
N LEU A 12 -32.90 -29.15 54.04
CA LEU A 12 -31.44 -29.29 54.15
C LEU A 12 -30.79 -28.23 55.06
N ILE A 13 -31.48 -27.12 55.34
CA ILE A 13 -30.89 -26.00 56.10
C ILE A 13 -31.23 -26.05 57.59
N ALA A 14 -32.19 -26.88 58.03
CA ALA A 14 -32.65 -26.87 59.42
C ALA A 14 -31.69 -27.53 60.44
N ASN A 15 -30.68 -28.31 60.02
CA ASN A 15 -29.90 -29.16 60.95
C ASN A 15 -28.37 -28.94 60.92
N GLN A 16 -27.89 -27.69 60.84
CA GLN A 16 -26.46 -27.41 60.99
C GLN A 16 -26.21 -26.17 61.89
N PRO A 17 -25.67 -26.34 63.11
CA PRO A 17 -25.52 -25.26 64.09
C PRO A 17 -24.29 -24.34 63.82
N ARG A 18 -23.99 -24.04 62.56
CA ARG A 18 -22.95 -23.05 62.18
C ARG A 18 -23.51 -21.86 61.39
N ALA A 19 -24.79 -21.56 61.57
CA ALA A 19 -25.50 -20.48 60.86
C ALA A 19 -25.16 -19.05 61.35
N ALA A 20 -24.38 -18.86 62.41
CA ALA A 20 -24.05 -17.52 62.90
C ALA A 20 -23.03 -16.79 62.00
N LEU A 21 -22.06 -17.50 61.41
CA LEU A 21 -21.03 -16.87 60.57
C LEU A 21 -21.54 -16.47 59.17
N VAL A 22 -22.56 -17.16 58.67
CA VAL A 22 -23.11 -16.91 57.32
C VAL A 22 -24.03 -15.68 57.30
N LYS A 23 -24.68 -15.34 58.43
CA LYS A 23 -25.55 -14.15 58.53
C LYS A 23 -24.79 -12.84 58.37
N GLY A 24 -23.55 -12.75 58.86
CA GLY A 24 -22.72 -11.54 58.71
C GLY A 24 -22.29 -11.29 57.26
N SER A 25 -21.97 -12.36 56.52
CA SER A 25 -21.48 -12.26 55.15
C SER A 25 -22.59 -11.88 54.16
N ALA A 26 -23.82 -12.35 54.37
CA ALA A 26 -24.95 -12.05 53.49
C ALA A 26 -25.41 -10.58 53.60
N LEU A 27 -25.33 -9.97 54.80
CA LEU A 27 -25.70 -8.57 55.01
C LEU A 27 -24.69 -7.62 54.36
N ILE A 28 -23.39 -7.93 54.40
CA ILE A 28 -22.36 -7.12 53.74
C ILE A 28 -22.52 -7.18 52.22
N LEU A 29 -22.82 -8.35 51.65
CA LEU A 29 -23.04 -8.49 50.21
C LEU A 29 -24.29 -7.73 49.74
N LEU A 30 -25.38 -7.76 50.52
CA LEU A 30 -26.60 -7.02 50.19
C LEU A 30 -26.38 -5.50 50.26
N PHE A 31 -25.61 -5.03 51.26
CA PHE A 31 -25.25 -3.61 51.37
C PHE A 31 -24.37 -3.15 50.21
N LEU A 32 -23.42 -3.98 49.77
CA LEU A 32 -22.57 -3.68 48.60
C LEU A 32 -23.39 -3.62 47.31
N ILE A 33 -24.40 -4.47 47.13
CA ILE A 33 -25.28 -4.43 45.96
C ILE A 33 -26.15 -3.16 45.98
N ILE A 34 -26.69 -2.77 47.14
CA ILE A 34 -27.52 -1.55 47.25
C ILE A 34 -26.68 -0.28 47.05
N VAL A 35 -25.43 -0.23 47.53
CA VAL A 35 -24.52 0.89 47.23
C VAL A 35 -24.14 0.91 45.74
N SER A 36 -24.01 -0.26 45.09
CA SER A 36 -23.78 -0.30 43.64
C SER A 36 -24.98 0.18 42.80
N THR A 37 -26.22 0.01 43.28
CA THR A 37 -27.41 0.46 42.54
C THR A 37 -27.78 1.92 42.82
N VAL A 38 -27.44 2.50 43.97
CA VAL A 38 -27.68 3.92 44.24
C VAL A 38 -26.59 4.82 43.64
N THR A 39 -25.41 4.28 43.32
CA THR A 39 -24.39 5.00 42.55
C THR A 39 -24.57 4.86 41.04
N VAL A 40 -25.78 4.53 40.56
CA VAL A 40 -26.20 4.80 39.17
C VAL A 40 -26.35 6.31 39.03
N VAL A 41 -25.20 6.98 38.99
CA VAL A 41 -24.80 7.82 37.87
C VAL A 41 -25.96 8.66 37.32
N LYS A 42 -26.26 9.74 38.04
CA LYS A 42 -26.62 11.03 37.40
C LYS A 42 -25.40 11.55 36.64
N TYR A 43 -24.93 10.83 35.62
CA TYR A 43 -24.18 11.46 34.55
C TYR A 43 -25.24 12.14 33.71
N SER A 44 -25.48 13.40 34.04
CA SER A 44 -26.02 14.31 33.05
C SER A 44 -25.13 14.18 31.83
N ALA A 45 -25.67 13.57 30.77
CA ALA A 45 -25.10 13.61 29.45
C ALA A 45 -25.13 15.08 29.01
N SER A 46 -24.14 15.85 29.46
CA SER A 46 -23.77 17.08 28.80
C SER A 46 -23.32 16.65 27.42
N ASN A 47 -24.23 16.72 26.45
CA ASN A 47 -23.93 16.72 25.03
C ASN A 47 -23.04 17.94 24.79
N VAL A 48 -21.76 17.82 25.11
CA VAL A 48 -20.73 18.65 24.50
C VAL A 48 -20.77 18.21 23.04
N LEU A 49 -21.54 18.95 22.24
CA LEU A 49 -21.35 19.00 20.80
C LEU A 49 -19.88 19.35 20.62
N THR A 50 -19.05 18.33 20.49
CA THR A 50 -17.72 18.47 19.93
C THR A 50 -17.99 18.80 18.48
N THR A 51 -18.13 20.09 18.19
CA THR A 51 -18.08 20.60 16.83
C THR A 51 -16.66 20.30 16.36
N THR A 52 -16.44 19.09 15.84
CA THR A 52 -15.23 18.77 15.10
C THR A 52 -15.23 19.71 13.91
N SER A 53 -14.35 20.71 13.96
CA SER A 53 -14.10 21.57 12.81
C SER A 53 -13.51 20.68 11.71
N THR A 54 -14.31 20.31 10.73
CA THR A 54 -13.83 19.67 9.52
C THR A 54 -13.06 20.73 8.75
N ILE A 55 -11.75 20.55 8.64
CA ILE A 55 -10.90 21.44 7.85
C ILE A 55 -11.12 21.06 6.37
N PRO A 56 -11.21 22.02 5.43
CA PRO A 56 -11.28 21.69 4.02
C PRO A 56 -10.11 20.78 3.61
N THR A 57 -10.41 19.64 2.96
CA THR A 57 -9.42 18.68 2.45
C THR A 57 -8.31 19.35 1.64
N ALA A 58 -8.66 20.41 0.90
CA ALA A 58 -7.72 21.19 0.09
C ALA A 58 -6.60 21.88 0.91
N GLU A 59 -6.75 22.12 2.21
CA GLU A 59 -5.68 22.70 3.05
C GLU A 59 -4.53 21.69 3.32
N TYR A 60 -4.79 20.40 3.15
CA TYR A 60 -3.80 19.33 3.32
C TYR A 60 -3.27 18.79 1.98
N ALA A 61 -3.83 19.23 0.86
CA ALA A 61 -3.29 18.96 -0.45
C ALA A 61 -2.07 19.86 -0.69
N VAL A 62 -0.88 19.28 -0.70
CA VAL A 62 0.37 20.02 -0.98
C VAL A 62 0.48 20.43 -2.45
N ILE A 63 -0.20 19.72 -3.35
CA ILE A 63 -0.50 20.17 -4.71
C ILE A 63 -1.98 19.93 -4.94
N ASN A 64 -2.74 21.01 -5.18
CA ASN A 64 -4.21 20.98 -5.25
C ASN A 64 -4.77 20.81 -6.68
N SER A 65 -3.92 20.50 -7.67
CA SER A 65 -4.27 20.15 -9.04
C SER A 65 -4.13 18.64 -9.29
N ASN A 66 -4.46 18.16 -10.49
CA ASN A 66 -4.31 16.74 -10.84
C ASN A 66 -2.84 16.31 -10.78
N PHE A 67 -2.51 15.48 -9.79
CA PHE A 67 -1.18 14.94 -9.52
C PHE A 67 -1.32 13.47 -9.09
N ALA A 68 -1.85 12.65 -9.99
CA ALA A 68 -2.15 11.26 -9.70
C ALA A 68 -0.91 10.38 -9.77
N ASP A 69 -0.94 9.29 -9.00
CA ASP A 69 0.14 8.29 -8.92
C ASP A 69 1.52 8.95 -8.71
N PRO A 70 1.66 9.78 -7.65
CA PRO A 70 2.93 10.44 -7.40
C PRO A 70 4.05 9.42 -7.21
N CYS A 71 5.23 9.72 -7.74
CA CYS A 71 6.51 9.19 -7.28
C CYS A 71 7.17 10.25 -6.39
N LEU A 72 7.91 9.83 -5.35
CA LEU A 72 8.57 10.71 -4.39
C LEU A 72 10.06 10.35 -4.25
N LEU A 73 10.91 11.38 -4.24
CA LEU A 73 12.36 11.27 -4.25
C LEU A 73 12.98 12.36 -3.37
N SER A 74 14.10 12.06 -2.71
CA SER A 74 14.95 13.04 -2.02
C SER A 74 16.37 12.97 -2.59
N VAL A 75 16.88 14.08 -3.12
CA VAL A 75 18.23 14.19 -3.72
C VAL A 75 18.85 15.51 -3.27
N ASP A 76 20.07 15.45 -2.75
CA ASP A 76 20.87 16.63 -2.40
C ASP A 76 20.12 17.69 -1.54
N GLY A 77 19.28 17.21 -0.61
CA GLY A 77 18.50 18.07 0.30
C GLY A 77 17.25 18.70 -0.32
N MET A 78 16.85 18.26 -1.51
CA MET A 78 15.61 18.65 -2.18
C MET A 78 14.69 17.43 -2.30
N PHE A 79 13.38 17.66 -2.19
CA PHE A 79 12.36 16.69 -2.57
C PHE A 79 11.91 16.94 -4.01
N TYR A 80 11.65 15.85 -4.73
CA TYR A 80 11.09 15.85 -6.07
C TYR A 80 9.92 14.89 -6.13
N ALA A 81 8.91 15.26 -6.90
CA ALA A 81 7.78 14.40 -7.20
C ALA A 81 7.46 14.41 -8.69
N PHE A 82 7.03 13.27 -9.20
CA PHE A 82 6.59 13.07 -10.58
C PHE A 82 5.20 12.46 -10.53
N ALA A 83 4.35 12.71 -11.52
CA ALA A 83 3.01 12.13 -11.54
C ALA A 83 2.55 11.75 -12.94
N THR A 84 1.53 10.90 -12.98
CA THR A 84 0.69 10.64 -14.14
C THR A 84 0.33 11.96 -14.80
N ARG A 85 0.37 12.00 -16.13
CA ARG A 85 -0.01 13.18 -16.93
C ARG A 85 -1.25 13.91 -16.38
N PRO A 86 -1.24 15.25 -16.32
CA PRO A 86 -2.40 16.02 -15.88
C PRO A 86 -3.50 16.04 -16.96
N ASP A 87 -3.10 15.98 -18.23
CA ASP A 87 -3.94 15.97 -19.41
C ASP A 87 -3.15 15.36 -20.60
N PRO A 88 -3.77 15.16 -21.78
CA PRO A 88 -3.10 14.50 -22.91
C PRO A 88 -1.91 15.25 -23.54
N SER A 89 -1.66 16.52 -23.20
CA SER A 89 -0.61 17.34 -23.84
C SER A 89 0.77 17.27 -23.15
N LEU A 90 0.85 16.68 -21.96
CA LEU A 90 2.06 16.59 -21.15
C LEU A 90 2.19 15.18 -20.60
N HIS A 91 3.30 14.49 -20.81
CA HIS A 91 3.42 13.07 -20.47
C HIS A 91 3.76 12.81 -19.00
N VAL A 92 4.75 13.52 -18.44
CA VAL A 92 5.16 13.35 -17.03
C VAL A 92 5.39 14.71 -16.40
N GLN A 93 4.51 15.07 -15.46
CA GLN A 93 4.62 16.32 -14.70
C GLN A 93 5.61 16.20 -13.56
N VAL A 94 6.18 17.32 -13.13
CA VAL A 94 7.21 17.39 -12.09
C VAL A 94 6.86 18.47 -11.07
N ALA A 95 7.13 18.20 -9.80
CA ALA A 95 7.14 19.19 -8.74
C ALA A 95 8.39 19.03 -7.87
N SER A 96 8.77 20.09 -7.17
CA SER A 96 9.91 20.07 -6.25
C SER A 96 9.65 20.88 -4.99
N ALA A 97 10.31 20.50 -3.91
CA ALA A 97 10.15 21.08 -2.59
C ALA A 97 11.49 21.14 -1.85
N LYS A 98 11.74 22.21 -1.10
CA LYS A 98 12.84 22.26 -0.10
C LYS A 98 12.39 21.71 1.25
N ASP A 99 11.14 21.99 1.59
CA ASP A 99 10.47 21.47 2.76
C ASP A 99 9.30 20.59 2.29
N ILE A 100 9.08 19.45 2.93
CA ILE A 100 8.06 18.47 2.53
C ILE A 100 6.63 19.04 2.52
N SER A 101 6.40 20.21 3.13
CA SER A 101 5.12 20.92 3.17
C SER A 101 4.94 22.04 2.12
N ASP A 102 5.99 22.41 1.38
CA ASP A 102 6.00 23.56 0.44
C ASP A 102 6.50 23.12 -0.95
N TRP A 103 5.53 22.81 -1.83
CA TRP A 103 5.77 22.25 -3.15
C TRP A 103 5.52 23.27 -4.26
N THR A 104 6.44 23.34 -5.22
CA THR A 104 6.27 24.10 -6.46
C THR A 104 6.08 23.13 -7.63
N LEU A 105 4.93 23.20 -8.29
CA LEU A 105 4.67 22.51 -9.55
C LEU A 105 5.45 23.19 -10.69
N HIS A 106 6.12 22.40 -11.53
CA HIS A 106 6.84 22.92 -12.70
C HIS A 106 5.86 23.02 -13.87
N GLU A 107 5.03 24.06 -13.87
CA GLU A 107 3.95 24.21 -14.86
C GLU A 107 4.45 24.18 -16.30
N GLY A 108 3.81 23.37 -17.15
CA GLY A 108 4.12 23.21 -18.56
C GLY A 108 5.43 22.48 -18.87
N TYR A 109 6.17 22.04 -17.85
CA TYR A 109 7.39 21.27 -18.03
C TYR A 109 7.09 19.78 -18.08
N ASP A 110 7.51 19.10 -19.15
CA ASP A 110 7.39 17.66 -19.32
C ASP A 110 8.75 16.99 -19.09
N ALA A 111 8.82 16.06 -18.12
CA ALA A 111 10.02 15.26 -17.89
C ALA A 111 10.28 14.26 -19.03
N LEU A 112 9.27 13.85 -19.80
CA LEU A 112 9.38 12.90 -20.91
C LEU A 112 8.76 13.49 -22.19
N PRO A 113 9.34 14.56 -22.77
CA PRO A 113 8.74 15.29 -23.89
C PRO A 113 8.73 14.48 -25.20
N ILE A 114 9.60 13.47 -25.32
CA ILE A 114 9.68 12.58 -26.48
C ILE A 114 9.34 11.17 -26.00
N LEU A 115 8.29 10.58 -26.57
CA LEU A 115 7.92 9.20 -26.32
C LEU A 115 8.70 8.23 -27.20
N PRO A 116 9.01 7.01 -26.71
CA PRO A 116 9.60 5.99 -27.57
C PRO A 116 8.57 5.51 -28.61
N ARG A 117 9.04 5.07 -29.78
CA ARG A 117 8.20 4.65 -30.92
C ARG A 117 7.12 3.63 -30.59
N TRP A 118 7.35 2.82 -29.56
CA TRP A 118 6.44 1.75 -29.15
C TRP A 118 5.23 2.27 -28.38
N ALA A 119 5.36 3.44 -27.76
CA ALA A 119 4.24 4.14 -27.15
C ALA A 119 3.41 4.82 -28.26
N LEU A 120 2.11 4.98 -28.02
CA LEU A 120 1.22 5.72 -28.90
C LEU A 120 1.75 7.15 -29.11
N GLN A 121 1.90 7.56 -30.37
CA GLN A 121 2.58 8.81 -30.73
C GLN A 121 1.61 9.99 -30.89
N GLU A 122 0.36 9.72 -31.26
CA GLU A 122 -0.64 10.74 -31.55
C GLU A 122 -1.84 10.57 -30.62
N GLY A 123 -2.38 11.68 -30.12
CA GLY A 123 -3.49 11.69 -29.18
C GLY A 123 -3.04 11.48 -27.73
N ASP A 124 -3.85 10.79 -26.94
CA ASP A 124 -3.53 10.53 -25.53
C ASP A 124 -2.70 9.25 -25.39
N ALA A 125 -1.39 9.41 -25.24
CA ALA A 125 -0.47 8.28 -25.00
C ALA A 125 -0.65 7.61 -23.63
N ALA A 126 -1.49 8.17 -22.76
CA ALA A 126 -1.85 7.60 -21.47
C ALA A 126 -0.62 7.24 -20.62
N VAL A 127 0.29 8.20 -20.47
CA VAL A 127 1.50 8.02 -19.67
C VAL A 127 1.17 8.10 -18.18
N TRP A 128 1.37 6.98 -17.47
CA TRP A 128 0.90 6.77 -16.10
C TRP A 128 2.00 6.31 -15.14
N ALA A 129 1.77 6.60 -13.86
CA ALA A 129 2.48 6.09 -12.69
C ALA A 129 4.01 6.08 -12.88
N PRO A 130 4.62 7.26 -13.07
CA PRO A 130 6.06 7.36 -13.22
C PRO A 130 6.76 6.92 -11.93
N GLN A 131 7.91 6.27 -12.05
CA GLN A 131 8.83 6.00 -10.94
C GLN A 131 10.23 6.47 -11.33
N VAL A 132 10.77 7.43 -10.57
CA VAL A 132 12.16 7.87 -10.73
C VAL A 132 13.04 7.22 -9.67
N VAL A 133 14.23 6.79 -10.08
CA VAL A 133 15.29 6.29 -9.18
C VAL A 133 16.64 6.85 -9.59
N GLN A 134 17.50 7.12 -8.61
CA GLN A 134 18.90 7.48 -8.84
C GLN A 134 19.76 6.22 -8.96
N ARG A 135 20.56 6.15 -10.02
CA ARG A 135 21.54 5.09 -10.29
C ARG A 135 22.81 5.27 -9.44
N PRO A 136 23.64 4.21 -9.30
CA PRO A 136 24.91 4.31 -8.58
C PRO A 136 25.89 5.36 -9.13
N ASP A 137 25.81 5.67 -10.43
CA ASP A 137 26.63 6.70 -11.08
C ASP A 137 26.11 8.13 -10.88
N GLY A 138 25.00 8.30 -10.16
CA GLY A 138 24.35 9.59 -9.87
C GLY A 138 23.36 10.05 -10.94
N SER A 139 23.27 9.36 -12.09
CA SER A 139 22.24 9.61 -13.11
C SER A 139 20.88 9.02 -12.68
N PHE A 140 19.83 9.24 -13.46
CA PHE A 140 18.46 8.90 -13.10
C PHE A 140 17.80 8.01 -14.16
N VAL A 141 16.94 7.11 -13.70
CA VAL A 141 16.01 6.31 -14.52
C VAL A 141 14.59 6.70 -14.15
N LEU A 142 13.77 6.96 -15.17
CA LEU A 142 12.32 7.09 -15.11
C LEU A 142 11.70 5.82 -15.70
N TYR A 143 10.99 5.05 -14.90
CA TYR A 143 10.04 4.05 -15.39
C TYR A 143 8.67 4.68 -15.53
N PHE A 144 7.92 4.23 -16.52
CA PHE A 144 6.58 4.76 -16.80
C PHE A 144 5.75 3.71 -17.53
N SER A 145 4.43 3.82 -17.44
CA SER A 145 3.51 3.06 -18.28
C SER A 145 3.06 3.93 -19.44
N ALA A 146 2.92 3.39 -20.64
CA ALA A 146 2.32 4.12 -21.77
C ALA A 146 1.51 3.17 -22.67
N SER A 147 0.49 3.72 -23.32
CA SER A 147 -0.35 2.97 -24.27
C SER A 147 0.49 2.44 -25.43
N TRP A 148 0.29 1.17 -25.76
CA TRP A 148 0.95 0.50 -26.86
C TRP A 148 0.46 1.04 -28.21
N ASN A 149 1.38 1.36 -29.13
CA ASN A 149 1.04 2.02 -30.38
C ASN A 149 0.15 1.19 -31.32
N ALA A 150 0.25 -0.15 -31.29
CA ALA A 150 -0.49 -1.02 -32.20
C ALA A 150 -1.89 -1.33 -31.67
N ASP A 151 -2.12 -1.13 -30.37
CA ASP A 151 -3.39 -1.36 -29.70
C ASP A 151 -3.40 -0.62 -28.36
N SER A 152 -3.98 0.59 -28.35
CA SER A 152 -3.99 1.49 -27.19
C SER A 152 -4.83 0.97 -26.02
N ARG A 153 -5.44 -0.21 -26.13
CA ARG A 153 -6.06 -0.90 -24.99
C ARG A 153 -5.02 -1.38 -23.99
N PHE A 154 -3.81 -1.69 -24.46
CA PHE A 154 -2.75 -2.24 -23.62
C PHE A 154 -1.73 -1.16 -23.25
N HIS A 155 -1.21 -1.26 -22.05
CA HIS A 155 -0.06 -0.48 -21.61
C HIS A 155 1.18 -1.38 -21.50
N CYS A 156 2.33 -0.79 -21.77
CA CYS A 156 3.62 -1.39 -21.52
C CYS A 156 4.42 -0.52 -20.56
N VAL A 157 5.33 -1.13 -19.80
CA VAL A 157 6.30 -0.40 -18.98
C VAL A 157 7.52 -0.08 -19.81
N GLY A 158 7.93 1.18 -19.81
CA GLY A 158 9.16 1.71 -20.38
C GLY A 158 10.19 2.12 -19.34
N ALA A 159 11.41 2.37 -19.80
CA ALA A 159 12.44 3.05 -19.04
C ALA A 159 13.02 4.20 -19.87
N ALA A 160 13.39 5.29 -19.21
CA ALA A 160 14.04 6.46 -19.80
C ALA A 160 15.14 6.96 -18.87
N THR A 161 16.21 7.56 -19.40
CA THR A 161 17.37 7.97 -18.60
C THR A 161 17.67 9.46 -18.73
N SER A 162 18.23 10.05 -17.67
CA SER A 162 18.70 11.44 -17.68
C SER A 162 19.87 11.63 -16.71
N PRO A 163 20.85 12.51 -17.01
CA PRO A 163 21.83 12.92 -16.00
C PRO A 163 21.23 13.86 -14.93
N ASN A 164 20.04 14.43 -15.16
CA ASN A 164 19.40 15.37 -14.24
C ASN A 164 18.13 14.76 -13.65
N VAL A 165 17.88 15.01 -12.36
CA VAL A 165 16.71 14.48 -11.64
C VAL A 165 15.38 14.86 -12.30
N THR A 166 15.22 16.10 -12.76
CA THR A 166 14.01 16.57 -13.42
C THR A 166 13.96 16.25 -14.91
N GLY A 167 14.95 15.55 -15.47
CA GLY A 167 15.03 15.29 -16.90
C GLY A 167 15.60 16.47 -17.73
N PRO A 168 15.22 16.57 -19.03
CA PRO A 168 14.34 15.66 -19.73
C PRO A 168 14.95 14.25 -19.81
N TYR A 169 14.08 13.25 -19.80
CA TYR A 169 14.46 11.84 -19.89
C TYR A 169 14.44 11.38 -21.35
N THR A 170 15.43 10.59 -21.73
CA THR A 170 15.53 9.96 -23.06
C THR A 170 15.07 8.51 -22.96
N PRO A 171 13.96 8.12 -23.61
CA PRO A 171 13.41 6.77 -23.48
C PRO A 171 14.24 5.72 -24.22
N ALA A 172 14.24 4.50 -23.70
CA ALA A 172 14.74 3.33 -24.40
C ALA A 172 13.84 2.98 -25.60
N GLU A 173 14.45 2.46 -26.67
CA GLU A 173 13.72 2.14 -27.91
C GLU A 173 12.74 0.98 -27.79
N GLU A 174 12.92 0.11 -26.81
CA GLU A 174 12.08 -1.08 -26.56
C GLU A 174 11.47 -1.00 -25.16
N PRO A 175 10.27 -1.54 -24.94
CA PRO A 175 9.66 -1.56 -23.62
C PRO A 175 10.43 -2.47 -22.66
N LEU A 176 10.39 -2.14 -21.37
CA LEU A 176 10.92 -2.98 -20.28
C LEU A 176 9.98 -4.12 -19.90
N THR A 177 8.69 -4.09 -20.19
CA THR A 177 7.83 -5.29 -20.16
C THR A 177 6.49 -4.99 -20.79
N CYS A 178 5.86 -6.00 -21.40
CA CYS A 178 4.51 -5.85 -21.93
C CYS A 178 3.75 -7.17 -22.08
N PRO A 179 3.38 -7.87 -21.00
CA PRO A 179 2.75 -9.19 -21.10
C PRO A 179 1.31 -9.11 -21.65
N PHE A 180 1.13 -8.98 -22.97
CA PHE A 180 -0.17 -8.77 -23.62
C PHE A 180 -1.20 -9.85 -23.29
N SER A 181 -0.77 -11.12 -23.12
CA SER A 181 -1.65 -12.22 -22.71
C SER A 181 -2.20 -12.07 -21.29
N GLN A 182 -1.66 -11.13 -20.50
CA GLN A 182 -2.07 -10.78 -19.14
C GLN A 182 -2.64 -9.36 -19.06
N GLY A 183 -2.90 -8.73 -20.23
CA GLY A 183 -3.44 -7.39 -20.35
C GLY A 183 -2.40 -6.27 -20.47
N GLY A 184 -1.10 -6.58 -20.46
CA GLY A 184 -0.03 -5.59 -20.46
C GLY A 184 0.55 -5.35 -19.06
N ALA A 185 1.30 -4.27 -18.90
CA ALA A 185 1.97 -3.91 -17.65
C ALA A 185 1.83 -2.42 -17.36
N ILE A 186 1.49 -2.10 -16.11
CA ILE A 186 1.36 -0.75 -15.59
C ILE A 186 1.99 -0.62 -14.21
N ASP A 187 2.03 0.62 -13.70
CA ASP A 187 2.44 1.00 -12.35
C ASP A 187 3.80 0.42 -11.93
N PRO A 188 4.88 0.75 -12.67
CA PRO A 188 6.20 0.29 -12.31
C PRO A 188 6.68 0.95 -11.01
N THR A 189 7.36 0.17 -10.17
CA THR A 189 8.16 0.64 -9.05
C THR A 189 9.52 -0.07 -9.06
N PHE A 190 10.47 0.43 -8.30
CA PHE A 190 11.84 -0.08 -8.27
C PHE A 190 12.28 -0.40 -6.85
N ILE A 191 12.98 -1.52 -6.68
CA ILE A 191 13.71 -1.84 -5.45
C ILE A 191 15.10 -2.38 -5.77
N HIS A 192 16.10 -1.86 -5.07
CA HIS A 192 17.37 -2.54 -4.90
C HIS A 192 17.32 -3.38 -3.62
N ASP A 193 17.51 -4.69 -3.73
CA ASP A 193 17.62 -5.62 -2.59
C ASP A 193 19.08 -5.66 -2.12
N PRO A 194 19.46 -4.95 -1.04
CA PRO A 194 20.85 -4.90 -0.59
C PRO A 194 21.31 -6.25 -0.01
N ARG A 195 20.39 -7.15 0.37
CA ARG A 195 20.75 -8.48 0.88
C ARG A 195 21.33 -9.39 -0.19
N LYS A 196 20.86 -9.26 -1.43
CA LYS A 196 21.32 -10.05 -2.57
C LYS A 196 22.14 -9.23 -3.55
N ASN A 197 22.19 -7.92 -3.38
CA ASN A 197 22.73 -6.99 -4.36
C ASN A 197 22.07 -7.26 -5.73
N MET A 198 20.74 -7.14 -5.79
CA MET A 198 19.96 -7.35 -7.00
C MET A 198 18.91 -6.24 -7.12
N SER A 199 18.74 -5.71 -8.32
CA SER A 199 17.76 -4.68 -8.61
C SER A 199 16.56 -5.26 -9.37
N PHE A 200 15.37 -4.82 -8.97
CA PHE A 200 14.10 -5.29 -9.52
C PHE A 200 13.24 -4.12 -9.94
N VAL A 201 12.57 -4.26 -11.08
CA VAL A 201 11.44 -3.42 -11.46
C VAL A 201 10.18 -4.23 -11.26
N VAL A 202 9.40 -3.86 -10.24
CA VAL A 202 8.11 -4.47 -9.94
C VAL A 202 7.02 -3.72 -10.70
N TYR A 203 6.01 -4.42 -11.20
CA TYR A 203 4.91 -3.83 -11.95
C TYR A 203 3.61 -4.61 -11.70
N LYS A 204 2.48 -3.99 -11.99
CA LYS A 204 1.16 -4.65 -12.05
C LYS A 204 0.94 -5.18 -13.46
N ASN A 205 0.48 -6.43 -13.60
CA ASN A 205 -0.12 -6.84 -14.88
C ASN A 205 -1.50 -6.18 -15.03
N ASP A 206 -1.76 -5.59 -16.19
CA ASP A 206 -2.97 -4.81 -16.44
C ASP A 206 -4.16 -5.70 -16.81
N GLY A 207 -4.53 -6.60 -15.90
CA GLY A 207 -5.69 -7.49 -16.06
C GLY A 207 -7.00 -6.73 -16.33
N ASN A 208 -7.06 -5.45 -15.96
CA ASN A 208 -8.19 -4.55 -16.25
C ASN A 208 -8.46 -4.41 -17.75
N ALA A 209 -7.42 -4.35 -18.58
CA ALA A 209 -7.54 -4.21 -20.04
C ALA A 209 -8.24 -5.39 -20.72
N ILE A 210 -8.28 -6.55 -20.07
CA ILE A 210 -8.94 -7.78 -20.55
C ILE A 210 -9.98 -8.31 -19.54
N GLY A 211 -10.39 -7.48 -18.59
CA GLY A 211 -11.39 -7.82 -17.58
C GLY A 211 -12.81 -7.90 -18.16
N ALA A 212 -13.75 -8.41 -17.36
CA ALA A 212 -15.16 -8.53 -17.75
C ALA A 212 -15.93 -7.19 -17.71
N GLY A 213 -15.23 -6.05 -17.62
CA GLY A 213 -15.82 -4.71 -17.54
C GLY A 213 -16.19 -4.30 -16.11
N GLY A 214 -17.06 -3.30 -15.98
CA GLY A 214 -17.37 -2.63 -14.71
C GLY A 214 -16.62 -1.30 -14.56
N ALA A 215 -16.87 -0.58 -13.47
CA ALA A 215 -16.37 0.80 -13.29
C ALA A 215 -14.84 0.92 -13.37
N CYS A 216 -14.12 -0.13 -12.98
CA CYS A 216 -12.67 -0.21 -13.09
C CYS A 216 -12.15 -1.16 -14.18
N GLY A 217 -12.97 -1.51 -15.19
CA GLY A 217 -12.60 -2.48 -16.24
C GLY A 217 -12.54 -3.95 -15.80
N ASN A 218 -12.47 -4.20 -14.49
CA ASN A 218 -12.40 -5.54 -13.90
C ASN A 218 -13.40 -5.73 -12.74
N GLY A 219 -14.45 -4.91 -12.65
CA GLY A 219 -15.44 -4.96 -11.56
C GLY A 219 -16.43 -6.13 -11.67
N ASN A 220 -16.68 -6.63 -12.87
CA ASN A 220 -17.59 -7.75 -13.11
C ASN A 220 -16.88 -9.10 -12.93
N TRP A 221 -17.55 -10.07 -12.32
CA TRP A 221 -17.03 -11.44 -12.18
C TRP A 221 -17.27 -12.29 -13.45
N PRO A 222 -16.34 -13.20 -13.82
CA PRO A 222 -15.05 -13.44 -13.17
C PRO A 222 -14.03 -12.34 -13.49
N ASN A 223 -13.28 -11.95 -12.46
CA ASN A 223 -12.22 -10.95 -12.59
C ASN A 223 -10.98 -11.60 -13.21
N THR A 224 -10.23 -10.80 -13.99
CA THR A 224 -8.89 -11.16 -14.44
C THR A 224 -7.88 -10.84 -13.34
N PRO A 225 -6.86 -11.69 -13.08
CA PRO A 225 -5.82 -11.38 -12.11
C PRO A 225 -5.12 -10.04 -12.40
N THR A 226 -4.88 -9.24 -11.37
CA THR A 226 -4.20 -7.94 -11.41
C THR A 226 -3.03 -7.95 -10.44
N SER A 227 -2.10 -8.86 -10.65
CA SER A 227 -1.07 -9.18 -9.66
C SER A 227 0.22 -8.38 -9.88
N PHE A 228 1.08 -8.36 -8.85
CA PHE A 228 2.40 -7.75 -8.94
C PHE A 228 3.44 -8.78 -9.39
N GLN A 229 4.25 -8.39 -10.36
CA GLN A 229 5.30 -9.18 -10.99
C GLN A 229 6.58 -8.35 -11.04
N PHE A 230 7.70 -8.93 -11.48
CA PHE A 230 8.95 -8.20 -11.55
C PHE A 230 9.84 -8.64 -12.72
N ASN A 231 10.69 -7.71 -13.16
CA ASN A 231 11.90 -8.01 -13.93
C ASN A 231 13.12 -7.83 -13.04
N ILE A 232 14.16 -8.62 -13.26
CA ILE A 232 15.50 -8.33 -12.72
C ILE A 232 16.18 -7.40 -13.69
N VAL A 233 16.80 -6.34 -13.18
CA VAL A 233 17.61 -5.39 -13.97
C VAL A 233 19.03 -5.34 -13.44
N ASP A 234 19.96 -4.93 -14.29
CA ASP A 234 21.36 -4.76 -13.95
C ASP A 234 21.55 -3.76 -12.82
N ASN A 235 22.51 -4.02 -11.93
CA ASN A 235 22.70 -3.21 -10.71
C ASN A 235 23.42 -1.88 -10.96
N GLU A 236 24.03 -1.67 -12.14
CA GLU A 236 24.73 -0.43 -12.49
C GLU A 236 23.85 0.47 -13.36
N ASP A 237 23.14 -0.10 -14.32
CA ASP A 237 22.30 0.67 -15.24
C ASP A 237 20.81 0.74 -14.88
N TYR A 238 20.33 -0.19 -14.03
CA TYR A 238 18.92 -0.36 -13.66
C TYR A 238 17.94 -0.54 -14.86
N THR A 239 18.42 -0.71 -16.10
CA THR A 239 17.57 -0.78 -17.30
C THR A 239 17.78 -2.06 -18.11
N THR A 240 18.99 -2.60 -18.15
CA THR A 240 19.30 -3.86 -18.83
C THR A 240 18.70 -5.01 -18.05
N ARG A 241 17.76 -5.75 -18.67
CA ARG A 241 17.16 -6.93 -18.02
C ARG A 241 18.17 -8.05 -17.87
N ILE A 242 18.14 -8.74 -16.72
CA ILE A 242 18.96 -9.93 -16.44
C ILE A 242 18.07 -11.17 -16.42
N GLY A 243 18.45 -12.18 -17.21
CA GLY A 243 17.73 -13.45 -17.36
C GLY A 243 17.10 -13.63 -18.74
N ASN A 244 17.06 -14.87 -19.22
CA ASN A 244 16.23 -15.27 -20.37
C ASN A 244 14.79 -15.17 -19.86
N ASP A 245 13.81 -14.48 -20.43
CA ASP A 245 13.44 -14.19 -21.82
C ASP A 245 12.56 -12.92 -21.78
N THR A 246 12.55 -12.09 -22.82
CA THR A 246 11.90 -10.76 -22.83
C THR A 246 10.37 -10.73 -22.59
N TRP A 247 9.71 -11.88 -22.48
CA TRP A 247 8.25 -12.02 -22.31
C TRP A 247 7.85 -13.21 -21.45
N THR A 248 8.81 -14.07 -21.12
CA THR A 248 8.54 -15.30 -20.40
C THR A 248 8.96 -15.00 -18.98
N PRO A 249 8.02 -14.88 -18.04
CA PRO A 249 8.44 -14.81 -16.67
C PRO A 249 9.33 -16.02 -16.38
N VAL A 250 10.35 -15.78 -15.57
CA VAL A 250 11.17 -16.83 -14.97
C VAL A 250 10.22 -17.79 -14.24
N GLY A 251 9.93 -18.93 -14.86
CA GLY A 251 8.78 -19.75 -14.48
C GLY A 251 7.46 -18.98 -14.61
N ASN A 252 6.29 -19.60 -14.44
CA ASN A 252 5.02 -18.87 -14.34
C ASN A 252 5.22 -17.60 -13.47
N ALA A 253 4.94 -16.40 -14.02
CA ALA A 253 5.06 -15.08 -13.39
C ALA A 253 5.46 -15.18 -11.92
N SER A 254 6.72 -14.95 -11.58
CA SER A 254 7.14 -14.97 -10.19
C SER A 254 6.41 -13.82 -9.48
N TRP A 255 5.30 -14.14 -8.83
CA TRP A 255 4.39 -13.16 -8.24
C TRP A 255 5.01 -12.57 -6.98
N VAL A 256 4.99 -11.25 -6.87
CA VAL A 256 5.24 -10.55 -5.61
C VAL A 256 4.02 -10.69 -4.70
N LEU A 257 2.85 -10.41 -5.27
CA LEU A 257 1.55 -10.53 -4.62
C LEU A 257 0.54 -10.96 -5.71
N PHE A 258 -0.18 -12.05 -5.45
CA PHE A 258 -1.28 -12.48 -6.30
C PHE A 258 -2.57 -11.79 -5.83
N SER A 259 -3.29 -11.18 -6.76
CA SER A 259 -4.59 -10.54 -6.48
C SER A 259 -5.62 -11.61 -6.11
N ASP A 260 -6.24 -11.51 -4.92
CA ASP A 260 -7.29 -12.42 -4.49
C ASP A 260 -8.67 -11.72 -4.43
N ARG A 261 -9.73 -12.49 -4.15
CA ARG A 261 -11.10 -11.95 -4.10
C ARG A 261 -11.32 -10.91 -3.00
N SER A 262 -10.57 -10.95 -1.91
CA SER A 262 -10.66 -10.02 -0.78
C SER A 262 -10.03 -8.66 -1.08
N ASP A 263 -9.13 -8.56 -2.06
CA ASP A 263 -8.62 -7.27 -2.55
C ASP A 263 -9.71 -6.45 -3.27
N GLY A 264 -10.77 -7.10 -3.73
CA GLY A 264 -11.75 -6.52 -4.62
C GLY A 264 -11.35 -6.76 -6.07
N PRO A 265 -11.73 -5.87 -7.01
CA PRO A 265 -11.46 -6.13 -8.41
C PRO A 265 -9.99 -5.95 -8.81
N ASN A 266 -9.24 -5.13 -8.06
CA ASN A 266 -7.89 -4.75 -8.41
C ASN A 266 -6.98 -4.68 -7.19
N ILE A 267 -5.70 -4.99 -7.40
CA ILE A 267 -4.60 -4.36 -6.68
C ILE A 267 -3.76 -3.57 -7.67
N GLU A 268 -3.17 -2.44 -7.25
CA GLU A 268 -2.39 -1.55 -8.12
C GLU A 268 -1.40 -0.64 -7.38
N SER A 269 -0.64 0.15 -8.15
CA SER A 269 0.34 1.11 -7.64
C SER A 269 1.26 0.54 -6.54
N PRO A 270 1.99 -0.56 -6.82
CA PRO A 270 2.87 -1.16 -5.83
C PRO A 270 4.00 -0.19 -5.47
N GLN A 271 4.37 -0.15 -4.20
CA GLN A 271 5.56 0.50 -3.68
C GLN A 271 6.27 -0.44 -2.74
N ILE A 272 7.46 -0.87 -3.16
CA ILE A 272 8.25 -1.83 -2.41
C ILE A 272 9.59 -1.22 -1.98
N PHE A 273 9.94 -1.38 -0.72
CA PHE A 273 11.21 -0.90 -0.17
C PHE A 273 11.70 -1.79 0.96
N TYR A 274 13.02 -1.78 1.18
CA TYR A 274 13.67 -2.50 2.26
C TYR A 274 14.07 -1.52 3.37
N ARG A 275 13.84 -1.90 4.63
CA ARG A 275 14.34 -1.17 5.80
C ARG A 275 15.16 -2.11 6.66
N GLY A 276 16.27 -1.61 7.19
CA GLY A 276 17.17 -2.31 8.10
C GLY A 276 18.56 -2.58 7.53
N ASP A 277 19.41 -3.19 8.33
CA ASP A 277 20.85 -3.29 8.11
C ASP A 277 21.32 -4.71 7.78
N ALA A 278 20.42 -5.71 7.84
CA ALA A 278 20.81 -7.08 7.55
C ALA A 278 21.25 -7.20 6.09
N MET A 279 22.46 -7.71 5.88
CA MET A 279 23.05 -7.96 4.57
C MET A 279 23.27 -9.46 4.37
N GLY A 280 23.33 -9.88 3.11
CA GLY A 280 23.56 -11.27 2.77
C GLY A 280 22.39 -12.21 3.10
N ARG A 281 22.72 -13.51 3.09
CA ARG A 281 21.72 -14.59 3.15
C ARG A 281 21.01 -14.70 4.49
N PHE A 282 21.65 -14.35 5.61
CA PHE A 282 21.11 -14.58 6.94
C PHE A 282 21.01 -13.30 7.77
N ALA A 283 19.79 -12.87 8.10
CA ALA A 283 19.56 -11.90 9.18
C ALA A 283 19.67 -12.58 10.56
N ALA A 284 20.23 -11.88 11.56
CA ALA A 284 20.36 -12.41 12.91
C ALA A 284 19.00 -12.58 13.60
N ALA A 285 18.87 -13.50 14.55
CA ALA A 285 17.65 -13.62 15.34
C ALA A 285 17.38 -12.30 16.11
N GLY A 286 16.19 -11.74 15.94
CA GLY A 286 15.83 -10.43 16.51
C GLY A 286 16.21 -9.21 15.66
N ASP A 287 16.76 -9.43 14.46
CA ASP A 287 16.94 -8.36 13.47
C ASP A 287 15.58 -7.87 12.94
N ASP A 288 15.42 -6.55 12.94
CA ASP A 288 14.18 -5.86 12.56
C ASP A 288 14.12 -5.51 11.06
N SER A 289 15.10 -5.97 10.27
CA SER A 289 15.10 -5.66 8.85
C SER A 289 13.92 -6.34 8.16
N ALA A 290 13.27 -5.62 7.25
CA ALA A 290 12.04 -6.05 6.63
C ALA A 290 11.85 -5.41 5.26
N TYR A 291 11.10 -6.12 4.43
CA TYR A 291 10.60 -5.60 3.17
C TYR A 291 9.15 -5.16 3.38
N HIS A 292 8.84 -3.97 2.92
CA HIS A 292 7.52 -3.38 3.00
C HIS A 292 6.95 -3.29 1.60
N LEU A 293 5.70 -3.70 1.44
CA LEU A 293 4.92 -3.46 0.24
C LEU A 293 3.70 -2.62 0.64
N ILE A 294 3.61 -1.42 0.10
CA ILE A 294 2.43 -0.56 0.17
C ILE A 294 1.79 -0.59 -1.21
N TYR A 295 0.48 -0.73 -1.29
CA TYR A 295 -0.22 -0.84 -2.56
C TYR A 295 -1.68 -0.41 -2.42
N ASN A 296 -2.33 -0.21 -3.55
CA ASN A 296 -3.75 0.04 -3.59
C ASN A 296 -4.55 -1.24 -3.78
N ALA A 297 -5.70 -1.32 -3.13
CA ALA A 297 -6.71 -2.37 -3.33
C ALA A 297 -8.10 -1.75 -3.55
N GLY A 298 -8.99 -2.48 -4.22
CA GLY A 298 -10.34 -2.04 -4.52
C GLY A 298 -10.48 -1.45 -5.93
N CYS A 299 -11.50 -0.62 -6.14
CA CYS A 299 -11.78 -0.01 -7.45
C CYS A 299 -11.46 1.48 -7.41
N TYR A 300 -10.48 1.94 -8.20
CA TYR A 300 -10.11 3.36 -8.38
C TYR A 300 -11.28 4.29 -8.77
N ALA A 301 -12.43 3.73 -9.15
CA ALA A 301 -13.61 4.45 -9.58
C ALA A 301 -14.69 4.60 -8.49
N ASP A 302 -14.46 4.07 -7.29
CA ASP A 302 -15.39 4.19 -6.17
C ASP A 302 -14.67 4.29 -4.80
N GLU A 303 -15.45 4.45 -3.73
CA GLU A 303 -14.93 4.67 -2.38
C GLU A 303 -14.29 3.42 -1.75
N SER A 304 -14.33 2.24 -2.40
CA SER A 304 -13.64 1.03 -1.93
C SER A 304 -12.12 1.10 -2.10
N TYR A 305 -11.64 2.05 -2.92
CA TYR A 305 -10.23 2.29 -3.14
C TYR A 305 -9.53 2.72 -1.86
N ARG A 306 -8.41 2.06 -1.56
CA ARG A 306 -7.68 2.22 -0.31
C ARG A 306 -6.22 1.83 -0.47
N ILE A 307 -5.39 2.29 0.47
CA ILE A 307 -3.97 1.99 0.56
C ILE A 307 -3.76 0.96 1.68
N GLU A 308 -3.19 -0.19 1.34
CA GLU A 308 -2.85 -1.28 2.24
C GLU A 308 -1.33 -1.42 2.35
N HIS A 309 -0.89 -2.01 3.45
CA HIS A 309 0.50 -2.34 3.70
C HIS A 309 0.62 -3.76 4.21
N ILE A 310 1.66 -4.43 3.73
CA ILE A 310 2.10 -5.73 4.21
C ILE A 310 3.62 -5.74 4.38
N VAL A 311 4.09 -6.48 5.36
CA VAL A 311 5.51 -6.58 5.70
C VAL A 311 5.97 -8.03 5.70
N CYS A 312 7.20 -8.25 5.24
CA CYS A 312 7.90 -9.52 5.39
C CYS A 312 9.25 -9.31 6.07
N ARG A 313 9.48 -9.98 7.22
CA ARG A 313 10.76 -9.86 7.93
C ARG A 313 11.89 -10.61 7.23
N ALA A 314 13.05 -9.98 7.19
CA ALA A 314 14.29 -10.52 6.66
C ALA A 314 14.72 -11.84 7.35
N THR A 315 14.46 -11.96 8.66
CA THR A 315 14.78 -13.15 9.47
C THR A 315 14.00 -14.40 9.07
N GLN A 316 12.79 -14.24 8.53
CA GLN A 316 11.93 -15.37 8.12
C GLN A 316 12.44 -16.07 6.86
N LEU A 317 13.11 -15.33 5.97
CA LEU A 317 13.72 -15.86 4.75
C LEU A 317 14.76 -16.97 5.04
N ASN A 318 15.28 -17.05 6.26
CA ASN A 318 16.24 -18.07 6.68
C ASN A 318 15.58 -19.40 7.07
N ALA A 319 14.32 -19.39 7.51
CA ALA A 319 13.69 -20.52 8.19
C ALA A 319 13.11 -21.57 7.22
N VAL A 320 12.76 -21.18 6.00
CA VAL A 320 11.97 -22.02 5.08
C VAL A 320 12.81 -22.72 4.00
N SER A 321 14.06 -22.29 3.77
CA SER A 321 14.88 -22.79 2.65
C SER A 321 16.22 -23.36 3.13
N THR A 322 16.27 -24.67 3.40
CA THR A 322 17.55 -25.42 3.55
C THR A 322 17.83 -26.34 2.35
N HIS A 323 16.95 -26.41 1.35
CA HIS A 323 17.15 -27.24 0.15
C HIS A 323 17.63 -26.37 -1.02
N TRP A 324 18.89 -25.93 -0.93
CA TRP A 324 19.58 -25.13 -1.94
C TRP A 324 20.20 -26.05 -3.01
N THR A 325 19.62 -26.12 -4.20
CA THR A 325 20.31 -26.66 -5.39
C THR A 325 21.14 -25.54 -6.01
N THR A 326 22.46 -25.71 -6.04
CA THR A 326 23.47 -24.73 -6.47
C THR A 326 23.51 -24.42 -7.97
N HIS A 327 22.41 -24.63 -8.73
CA HIS A 327 22.46 -24.58 -10.19
C HIS A 327 21.34 -23.83 -10.90
N ASP A 328 20.50 -23.08 -10.19
CA ASP A 328 19.47 -22.28 -10.87
C ASP A 328 19.61 -20.77 -10.58
N PRO A 329 20.27 -20.00 -11.46
CA PRO A 329 20.32 -18.53 -11.36
C PRO A 329 18.94 -17.87 -11.56
N THR A 330 17.91 -18.64 -11.96
CA THR A 330 16.54 -18.16 -12.11
C THR A 330 15.73 -18.26 -10.81
N TYR A 331 16.26 -18.91 -9.78
CA TYR A 331 15.61 -18.98 -8.48
C TYR A 331 15.80 -17.65 -7.73
N VAL A 332 14.73 -16.83 -7.62
CA VAL A 332 14.69 -15.61 -6.81
C VAL A 332 13.92 -15.89 -5.51
N PRO A 333 14.57 -16.34 -4.41
CA PRO A 333 13.87 -16.76 -3.19
C PRO A 333 13.02 -15.65 -2.57
N PHE A 334 13.35 -14.38 -2.84
CA PHE A 334 12.73 -13.21 -2.21
C PHE A 334 11.20 -13.28 -2.20
N PHE A 335 10.59 -13.47 -3.36
CA PHE A 335 9.13 -13.43 -3.49
C PHE A 335 8.45 -14.74 -3.11
N ARG A 336 9.18 -15.86 -3.12
CA ARG A 336 8.60 -17.16 -2.77
C ARG A 336 8.51 -17.39 -1.26
N ASP A 337 9.51 -16.93 -0.52
CA ASP A 337 9.57 -17.06 0.94
C ASP A 337 8.77 -15.92 1.63
N CYS A 338 8.68 -14.74 0.99
CA CYS A 338 7.77 -13.65 1.34
C CYS A 338 6.54 -13.63 0.42
N ASN A 339 5.82 -14.75 0.26
CA ASN A 339 4.56 -14.70 -0.48
C ASN A 339 3.53 -13.89 0.31
N PHE A 340 3.47 -12.61 -0.03
CA PHE A 340 2.59 -11.61 0.54
C PHE A 340 1.10 -11.99 0.45
N GLY A 341 0.68 -12.73 -0.58
CA GLY A 341 -0.71 -13.15 -0.75
C GLY A 341 -1.19 -14.15 0.31
N ALA A 342 -0.26 -14.88 0.93
CA ALA A 342 -0.60 -15.76 2.05
C ALA A 342 -0.82 -14.98 3.35
N MET A 343 -0.38 -13.72 3.47
CA MET A 343 -0.24 -13.02 4.75
C MET A 343 -1.52 -12.35 5.28
N LYS A 344 -2.64 -12.41 4.56
CA LYS A 344 -3.92 -11.91 5.08
C LYS A 344 -4.39 -12.78 6.26
N PRO A 345 -4.94 -12.19 7.34
CA PRO A 345 -5.33 -12.94 8.54
C PRO A 345 -6.30 -14.09 8.27
N GLU A 346 -7.15 -13.96 7.26
CA GLU A 346 -8.15 -14.98 6.91
C GLU A 346 -7.58 -16.14 6.08
N THR A 347 -6.46 -15.93 5.37
CA THR A 347 -5.85 -16.94 4.49
C THR A 347 -4.67 -17.67 5.15
N TYR A 348 -3.98 -17.04 6.11
CA TYR A 348 -2.88 -17.67 6.85
C TYR A 348 -3.36 -18.53 8.03
N THR A 349 -3.92 -19.69 7.74
CA THR A 349 -3.88 -20.82 8.69
C THR A 349 -2.82 -21.79 8.23
N SER A 350 -1.60 -21.68 8.75
CA SER A 350 -0.56 -22.66 8.50
C SER A 350 -1.02 -24.01 9.10
N TRP A 351 -1.57 -24.86 8.25
CA TRP A 351 -2.06 -26.18 8.66
C TRP A 351 -0.96 -27.04 9.32
N GLY A 352 0.32 -26.77 9.00
CA GLY A 352 1.47 -27.50 9.55
C GLY A 352 1.91 -27.07 10.94
N GLN A 353 1.96 -25.77 11.25
CA GLN A 353 2.51 -25.29 12.53
C GLN A 353 1.47 -25.24 13.65
N SER A 354 0.22 -24.91 13.31
CA SER A 354 -0.90 -24.97 14.25
C SER A 354 -1.11 -26.39 14.78
N PHE A 355 -0.86 -27.43 13.96
CA PHE A 355 -0.96 -28.83 14.38
C PHE A 355 0.07 -29.21 15.46
N LEU A 356 1.24 -28.55 15.49
CA LEU A 356 2.29 -28.79 16.48
C LEU A 356 2.28 -27.79 17.66
N GLY A 357 1.28 -26.90 17.73
CA GLY A 357 1.21 -25.87 18.78
C GLY A 357 2.34 -24.85 18.75
N LEU A 358 3.10 -24.80 17.64
CA LEU A 358 4.09 -23.77 17.40
C LEU A 358 3.31 -22.52 16.96
N LYS A 359 3.27 -21.52 17.83
CA LYS A 359 2.78 -20.19 17.45
C LYS A 359 3.75 -19.69 16.39
N ASP A 360 3.28 -19.54 15.15
CA ASP A 360 4.09 -18.96 14.09
C ASP A 360 4.63 -17.62 14.59
N SER A 361 5.95 -17.56 14.82
CA SER A 361 6.66 -16.33 15.19
C SER A 361 6.84 -15.37 14.01
N ILE A 362 6.06 -15.62 12.96
CA ILE A 362 6.00 -14.86 11.73
C ILE A 362 5.24 -13.57 12.07
N ASP A 363 5.95 -12.58 12.61
CA ASP A 363 5.45 -11.21 12.82
C ASP A 363 5.25 -10.51 11.45
N ASN A 364 4.51 -11.13 10.52
CA ASN A 364 4.04 -10.45 9.33
C ASN A 364 2.76 -9.71 9.70
N HIS A 365 2.71 -8.44 9.32
CA HIS A 365 1.60 -7.56 9.61
C HIS A 365 0.95 -7.15 8.31
N TYR A 366 -0.37 -7.04 8.38
CA TYR A 366 -1.22 -6.42 7.40
C TYR A 366 -1.85 -5.20 8.07
N ASP A 367 -1.71 -4.03 7.44
CA ASP A 367 -2.23 -2.78 7.93
C ASP A 367 -3.02 -2.07 6.83
N LEU A 368 -4.23 -1.61 7.17
CA LEU A 368 -4.96 -0.65 6.33
C LEU A 368 -4.44 0.75 6.65
N LEU A 369 -3.70 1.37 5.74
CA LEU A 369 -3.09 2.68 5.98
C LEU A 369 -4.08 3.82 5.82
N LEU A 370 -4.74 3.89 4.65
CA LEU A 370 -5.68 4.95 4.30
C LEU A 370 -6.82 4.38 3.47
N LYS A 371 -8.02 4.95 3.62
CA LYS A 371 -9.22 4.65 2.84
C LYS A 371 -10.08 5.90 2.75
N SER A 372 -11.10 5.87 1.90
CA SER A 372 -12.12 6.92 1.87
C SER A 372 -12.76 7.14 3.25
N GLY A 373 -12.94 8.41 3.62
CA GLY A 373 -13.53 8.86 4.88
C GLY A 373 -12.63 9.82 5.67
N THR A 374 -12.98 10.04 6.94
CA THR A 374 -12.29 10.98 7.81
C THR A 374 -10.98 10.42 8.37
N PHE A 375 -9.85 11.01 7.99
CA PHE A 375 -8.59 10.88 8.70
C PHE A 375 -8.53 11.87 9.87
N ARG A 376 -8.18 11.40 11.06
CA ARG A 376 -8.05 12.25 12.26
C ARG A 376 -6.59 12.53 12.56
N GLN A 377 -6.23 13.81 12.55
CA GLN A 377 -4.90 14.28 12.92
C GLN A 377 -4.65 14.14 14.43
N PRO A 378 -3.38 14.12 14.88
CA PRO A 378 -3.04 14.06 16.30
C PRO A 378 -3.58 15.24 17.14
N ASP A 379 -3.77 16.40 16.54
CA ASP A 379 -4.36 17.59 17.19
C ASP A 379 -5.90 17.53 17.29
N GLY A 380 -6.51 16.47 16.77
CA GLY A 380 -7.95 16.26 16.74
C GLY A 380 -8.66 16.84 15.51
N SER A 381 -7.95 17.57 14.64
CA SER A 381 -8.52 18.04 13.37
C SER A 381 -8.84 16.88 12.43
N ALA A 382 -9.85 17.07 11.58
CA ALA A 382 -10.37 16.05 10.69
C ALA A 382 -10.10 16.46 9.23
N VAL A 383 -9.59 15.51 8.45
CA VAL A 383 -9.33 15.64 7.01
C VAL A 383 -10.15 14.57 6.29
N GLU A 384 -11.05 14.97 5.40
CA GLU A 384 -11.78 14.01 4.58
C GLU A 384 -10.90 13.60 3.39
N LEU A 385 -10.75 12.29 3.18
CA LEU A 385 -10.06 11.73 2.03
C LEU A 385 -11.06 10.94 1.18
N TYR A 386 -10.92 11.03 -0.14
CA TYR A 386 -11.74 10.28 -1.09
C TYR A 386 -10.83 9.50 -2.04
N ALA A 387 -10.99 8.18 -2.05
CA ALA A 387 -10.19 7.23 -2.84
C ALA A 387 -8.66 7.50 -2.79
N PRO A 388 -8.04 7.50 -1.59
CA PRO A 388 -6.59 7.67 -1.49
C PRO A 388 -5.84 6.58 -2.26
N GLY A 389 -4.85 6.99 -3.04
CA GLY A 389 -4.30 6.22 -4.16
C GLY A 389 -2.85 6.53 -4.49
N GLY A 390 -2.20 5.65 -5.24
CA GLY A 390 -0.86 5.86 -5.80
C GLY A 390 0.18 6.21 -4.75
N PRO A 391 0.41 5.36 -3.72
CA PRO A 391 1.43 5.64 -2.73
C PRO A 391 2.81 5.76 -3.41
N ALA A 392 3.71 6.57 -2.85
CA ALA A 392 5.15 6.55 -3.10
C ALA A 392 5.90 7.01 -1.85
N VAL A 393 6.96 6.30 -1.50
CA VAL A 393 7.64 6.45 -0.21
C VAL A 393 9.06 6.99 -0.43
N THR A 394 9.50 7.91 0.43
CA THR A 394 10.91 8.33 0.44
C THR A 394 11.84 7.15 0.74
N GLN A 395 13.08 7.19 0.23
CA GLN A 395 14.04 6.09 0.42
C GLN A 395 14.30 5.72 1.89
N ASP A 396 14.16 6.67 2.83
CA ASP A 396 14.29 6.43 4.27
C ASP A 396 13.02 5.87 4.94
N GLY A 397 11.90 5.83 4.22
CA GLY A 397 10.60 5.41 4.73
C GLY A 397 9.87 6.46 5.58
N ALA A 398 10.36 7.70 5.67
CA ALA A 398 9.78 8.70 6.57
C ALA A 398 8.45 9.26 6.07
N TYR A 399 8.33 9.49 4.76
CA TYR A 399 7.17 10.11 4.14
C TYR A 399 6.58 9.27 3.03
N MET A 400 5.26 9.34 2.88
CA MET A 400 4.53 8.76 1.77
C MET A 400 3.74 9.86 1.06
N ALA A 401 4.06 10.11 -0.22
CA ALA A 401 3.15 10.81 -1.11
C ALA A 401 2.02 9.86 -1.54
N PHE A 402 0.84 10.40 -1.75
CA PHE A 402 -0.30 9.71 -2.34
C PHE A 402 -1.23 10.75 -2.96
N HIS A 403 -2.09 10.34 -3.89
CA HIS A 403 -3.16 11.19 -4.38
C HIS A 403 -4.47 10.90 -3.64
N ALA A 404 -5.34 11.88 -3.51
CA ALA A 404 -6.75 11.68 -3.16
C ALA A 404 -7.61 12.73 -3.85
N ASP A 405 -8.89 12.42 -4.08
CA ASP A 405 -9.81 13.38 -4.64
C ASP A 405 -10.14 14.46 -3.59
N ILE A 406 -10.10 15.74 -3.96
CA ILE A 406 -10.44 16.87 -3.06
C ILE A 406 -11.95 17.16 -2.99
N SER A 407 -12.76 16.46 -3.79
CA SER A 407 -14.22 16.56 -3.82
C SER A 407 -14.86 15.20 -4.08
N ARG A 408 -16.07 14.99 -3.56
CA ARG A 408 -16.89 13.81 -3.84
C ARG A 408 -17.72 13.92 -5.11
N ASP A 409 -17.72 15.08 -5.76
CA ASP A 409 -18.63 15.40 -6.86
C ASP A 409 -18.63 14.32 -7.97
N TRP A 410 -17.44 13.79 -8.29
CA TRP A 410 -17.29 12.73 -9.27
C TRP A 410 -17.95 11.41 -8.85
N TYR A 411 -17.77 10.99 -7.59
CA TYR A 411 -18.38 9.78 -7.02
C TYR A 411 -19.90 9.93 -6.85
N GLU A 412 -20.40 11.16 -6.73
CA GLU A 412 -21.84 11.48 -6.70
C GLU A 412 -22.46 11.59 -8.10
N GLY A 413 -21.71 11.24 -9.16
CA GLY A 413 -22.18 11.24 -10.54
C GLY A 413 -22.37 12.64 -11.13
N LYS A 414 -21.79 13.68 -10.51
CA LYS A 414 -21.81 15.04 -11.08
C LYS A 414 -20.89 15.06 -12.29
N VAL A 415 -21.49 15.30 -13.45
CA VAL A 415 -20.75 15.47 -14.71
C VAL A 415 -20.24 16.92 -14.76
N CYS A 416 -18.96 17.13 -14.44
CA CYS A 416 -18.31 18.40 -14.76
C CYS A 416 -16.86 18.20 -15.21
N SER A 417 -16.44 19.06 -16.17
CA SER A 417 -15.05 19.12 -16.61
C SER A 417 -14.18 19.58 -15.43
N GLY A 418 -13.27 18.71 -14.98
CA GLY A 418 -12.44 19.00 -13.80
C GLY A 418 -13.08 18.67 -12.45
N CYS A 419 -14.21 17.96 -12.40
CA CYS A 419 -14.81 17.49 -11.14
C CYS A 419 -13.88 16.54 -10.36
N ARG A 420 -13.03 15.82 -11.08
CA ARG A 420 -12.10 14.86 -10.51
C ARG A 420 -10.71 15.49 -10.46
N ILE A 421 -10.35 16.02 -9.29
CA ILE A 421 -9.03 16.55 -9.01
C ILE A 421 -8.37 15.61 -8.01
N ARG A 422 -7.45 14.78 -8.50
CA ARG A 422 -6.64 13.86 -7.71
C ARG A 422 -5.40 14.61 -7.22
N ALA A 423 -5.56 15.33 -6.11
CA ALA A 423 -4.52 16.17 -5.53
C ALA A 423 -3.45 15.35 -4.81
N MET A 424 -2.23 15.88 -4.69
CA MET A 424 -1.15 15.24 -3.93
C MET A 424 -1.23 15.59 -2.45
N PHE A 425 -1.10 14.58 -1.61
CA PHE A 425 -0.98 14.66 -0.16
C PHE A 425 0.32 14.00 0.28
N ILE A 426 0.88 14.45 1.41
CA ILE A 426 2.00 13.78 2.07
C ILE A 426 1.57 13.28 3.45
N ALA A 427 1.89 12.04 3.76
CA ALA A 427 1.75 11.42 5.07
C ALA A 427 3.13 11.23 5.72
N GLU A 428 3.25 11.54 7.01
CA GLU A 428 4.37 11.06 7.84
C GLU A 428 4.03 9.64 8.32
N LEU A 429 4.96 8.70 8.12
CA LEU A 429 4.79 7.30 8.50
C LEU A 429 5.32 7.04 9.91
N GLU A 430 4.65 6.15 10.65
CA GLU A 430 5.14 5.62 11.93
C GLU A 430 5.15 4.09 11.88
N TYR A 431 6.30 3.52 12.24
CA TYR A 431 6.50 2.08 12.27
C TYR A 431 6.30 1.55 13.69
N GLY A 432 5.66 0.39 13.80
CA GLY A 432 5.42 -0.30 15.05
C GLY A 432 6.70 -0.88 15.67
N ASN A 433 6.55 -1.44 16.86
CA ASN A 433 7.65 -2.14 17.54
C ASN A 433 8.20 -3.26 16.63
N LYS A 434 9.53 -3.38 16.55
CA LYS A 434 10.26 -4.29 15.65
C LYS A 434 10.11 -4.02 14.16
N GLY A 435 9.63 -2.83 13.78
CA GLY A 435 9.57 -2.38 12.39
C GLY A 435 8.49 -3.04 11.54
N THR A 436 7.59 -3.85 12.10
CA THR A 436 6.62 -4.63 11.30
C THR A 436 5.32 -3.89 11.01
N GLY A 437 4.69 -3.30 12.02
CA GLY A 437 3.48 -2.50 11.81
C GLY A 437 3.79 -1.19 11.10
N LEU A 438 2.87 -0.70 10.27
CA LEU A 438 2.96 0.62 9.65
C LEU A 438 1.63 1.35 9.78
N LYS A 439 1.69 2.65 10.08
CA LYS A 439 0.52 3.52 10.05
C LYS A 439 0.89 4.93 9.61
N VAL A 440 -0.12 5.66 9.16
CA VAL A 440 0.00 7.12 8.96
C VAL A 440 -0.07 7.81 10.31
N LYS A 441 1.02 8.49 10.69
CA LYS A 441 1.10 9.27 11.94
C LYS A 441 0.29 10.55 11.86
N ARG A 442 0.43 11.27 10.74
CA ARG A 442 -0.28 12.51 10.42
C ARG A 442 -0.18 12.82 8.93
N LEU A 443 -1.11 13.62 8.42
CA LEU A 443 -0.94 14.25 7.11
C LEU A 443 -0.22 15.58 7.27
N ILE A 444 0.68 15.89 6.34
CA ILE A 444 1.40 17.16 6.28
C ILE A 444 0.44 18.23 5.75
N LYS A 445 0.32 19.34 6.48
CA LYS A 445 -0.46 20.49 6.05
C LYS A 445 0.35 21.30 5.04
N ALA A 446 -0.29 21.78 3.97
CA ALA A 446 0.35 22.69 3.02
C ALA A 446 0.60 24.06 3.68
N ILE A 447 1.70 24.72 3.31
CA ILE A 447 2.03 26.08 3.78
C ILE A 447 1.45 27.16 2.87
#